data_AF-A0A3D4GZP7-F1
#
_entry.id   AF-A0A3D4GZP7-F1
#
_cell.length_a   1.000
_cell.length_b   1.000
_cell.length_c   1.000
_cell.angle_alpha   90.00
_cell.angle_beta   90.00
_cell.angle_gamma   90.00
#
_symmetry.space_group_name_H-M   'P 1'
#
loop_
_entity.id
_entity.type
_entity.pdbx_description
1 polymer ?
#
loop_
_entity_poly.entity_id
_entity_poly.type
_entity_poly.pdbx_seq_one_letter_code
_entity_poly.pdbx_strand_id
1 'polypeptide(L)' 'MSGRVVLVRHLVMPGGLDESREIMRFLAQDISQDTYVNIMAQYHPMTQVSEDRYPEINRGIQSEEKWA' A
#
# COMPACT_ATOMS: atom_id res chain seq x y z
N MET A 1 2.42 -22.53 -22.59
CA MET A 1 3.43 -21.79 -21.80
C MET A 1 2.78 -21.44 -20.47
N SER A 2 3.24 -22.03 -19.36
CA SER A 2 2.76 -21.63 -18.03
C SER A 2 3.51 -20.36 -17.64
N GLY A 3 2.89 -19.21 -17.91
CA GLY A 3 3.40 -17.92 -17.46
C GLY A 3 3.25 -17.83 -15.94
N ARG A 4 4.31 -17.42 -15.24
CA ARG A 4 4.22 -17.12 -13.81
C ARG A 4 3.41 -15.84 -13.63
N VAL A 5 2.22 -15.96 -13.06
CA VAL A 5 1.43 -14.80 -12.63
C VAL A 5 2.06 -14.25 -11.35
N VAL A 6 2.37 -12.95 -11.34
CA VAL A 6 2.87 -12.24 -10.15
C VAL A 6 1.71 -11.48 -9.54
N LEU A 7 1.50 -11.66 -8.24
CA LEU A 7 0.55 -10.89 -7.43
C LEU A 7 1.32 -9.92 -6.55
N VAL A 8 1.08 -8.63 -6.71
CA VAL A 8 1.62 -7.58 -5.84
C VAL A 8 0.60 -7.28 -4.74
N ARG A 9 1.03 -7.32 -3.48
CA ARG A 9 0.22 -6.88 -2.34
C ARG A 9 0.74 -5.53 -1.88
N HIS A 10 -0.03 -4.49 -2.12
CA HIS A 10 0.34 -3.12 -1.77
C HIS A 10 -0.36 -2.70 -0.48
N LEU A 11 0.43 -2.41 0.55
CA LEU A 11 -0.05 -1.93 1.83
C LEU A 11 -0.07 -0.40 1.81
N VAL A 12 -1.26 0.18 1.84
CA VAL A 12 -1.44 1.63 1.96
C VAL A 12 -1.14 2.03 3.39
N MET A 13 -0.12 2.87 3.55
CA MET A 13 0.28 3.43 4.83
C MET A 13 -0.45 4.76 5.06
N PRO A 14 -0.72 5.13 6.33
CA PRO A 14 -1.25 6.46 6.64
C PRO A 14 -0.27 7.54 6.16
N GLY A 15 -0.78 8.53 5.45
CA GLY A 15 0.00 9.60 4.82
C GLY A 15 0.72 9.19 3.53
N GLY A 16 0.74 7.90 3.16
CA GLY A 16 1.56 7.36 2.07
C GLY A 16 0.86 7.27 0.71
N LEU A 17 -0.09 8.18 0.44
CA LEU A 17 -0.95 8.07 -0.73
C LEU A 17 -0.23 8.49 -2.02
N ASP A 18 0.64 9.48 -1.95
CA ASP A 18 1.40 9.94 -3.11
C ASP A 18 2.43 8.89 -3.54
N GLU A 19 3.11 8.25 -2.58
CA GLU A 19 3.99 7.11 -2.81
C GLU A 19 3.20 5.92 -3.39
N SER A 20 1.99 5.67 -2.88
CA SER A 20 1.13 4.61 -3.43
C SER A 20 0.82 4.85 -4.91
N ARG A 21 0.51 6.10 -5.30
CA ARG A 21 0.28 6.46 -6.71
C ARG A 21 1.53 6.31 -7.56
N GLU A 22 2.69 6.67 -7.03
CA GLU A 22 3.97 6.47 -7.73
C GLU A 22 4.26 4.99 -7.97
N ILE A 23 4.03 4.13 -6.98
CA ILE A 23 4.18 2.68 -7.10
C ILE A 23 3.23 2.14 -8.17
N MET A 24 1.96 2.57 -8.19
CA MET A 24 1.02 2.12 -9.23
C MET A 24 1.45 2.57 -10.63
N ARG A 25 1.99 3.79 -10.78
CA ARG A 25 2.56 4.27 -12.05
C ARG A 25 3.74 3.40 -12.49
N PHE A 26 4.67 3.10 -11.59
CA PHE A 26 5.81 2.22 -11.86
C PHE A 26 5.36 0.83 -12.29
N LEU A 27 4.40 0.21 -11.58
CA LEU A 27 3.88 -1.11 -11.95
C LEU A 27 3.27 -1.10 -13.35
N ALA A 28 2.52 -0.05 -13.71
CA ALA A 28 1.89 0.07 -15.01
C ALA A 28 2.86 0.39 -16.15
N GLN A 29 3.92 1.17 -15.89
CA GLN A 29 4.87 1.64 -16.90
C GLN A 29 6.04 0.70 -17.12
N ASP A 30 6.58 0.12 -16.04
CA ASP A 30 7.85 -0.61 -16.07
C ASP A 30 7.68 -2.12 -15.90
N ILE A 31 6.58 -2.58 -15.29
CA ILE A 31 6.33 -4.01 -15.06
C ILE A 31 5.35 -4.59 -16.09
N SER A 32 4.08 -4.20 -16.00
CA SER A 32 3.00 -4.57 -16.93
C SER A 32 1.67 -3.98 -16.44
N GLN A 33 0.83 -3.54 -17.37
CA GLN A 33 -0.56 -3.17 -17.08
C GLN A 33 -1.44 -4.36 -16.64
N ASP A 34 -1.02 -5.59 -16.95
CA ASP A 34 -1.70 -6.83 -16.54
C ASP A 34 -1.22 -7.34 -15.16
N THR A 35 -0.48 -6.52 -14.41
CA THR A 35 -0.04 -6.88 -13.06
C THR A 35 -1.25 -6.96 -12.12
N TYR A 36 -1.44 -8.11 -11.48
CA TYR A 36 -2.46 -8.25 -10.46
C TYR A 36 -2.01 -7.55 -9.18
N VAL A 37 -2.78 -6.56 -8.74
CA VAL A 37 -2.51 -5.80 -7.51
C VAL A 37 -3.65 -5.98 -6.52
N ASN A 38 -3.30 -6.38 -5.30
CA ASN A 38 -4.19 -6.37 -4.16
C ASN A 38 -3.85 -5.17 -3.26
N ILE A 39 -4.76 -4.20 -3.21
CA ILE A 39 -4.64 -3.04 -2.31
C ILE A 39 -5.15 -3.43 -0.91
N MET A 40 -4.35 -3.15 0.10
CA MET A 40 -4.64 -3.45 1.49
C MET A 40 -4.45 -2.20 2.34
N ALA A 41 -5.32 -2.02 3.33
CA ALA A 41 -5.08 -1.03 4.38
C ALA A 41 -3.94 -1.49 5.29
N GLN A 42 -3.26 -0.52 5.93
CA GLN A 42 -2.30 -0.77 6.98
C GLN A 42 -2.84 -1.80 8.00
N TYR A 43 -1.94 -2.68 8.44
CA TYR A 43 -2.23 -3.56 9.57
C TYR A 43 -2.52 -2.77 10.85
N HIS A 44 -3.25 -3.41 11.77
CA HIS A 44 -3.54 -2.81 13.06
C HIS A 44 -2.24 -2.54 13.82
N PRO A 45 -1.96 -1.29 14.22
CA PRO A 45 -0.81 -0.95 15.06
C PRO A 45 -0.82 -1.77 16.35
N MET A 46 0.31 -2.39 16.70
CA MET A 46 0.44 -3.18 17.93
C MET A 46 1.81 -3.00 18.57
N THR A 47 1.84 -3.20 19.90
CA THR A 47 3.00 -3.37 20.81
C THR A 47 4.14 -2.36 20.72
N GLN A 48 4.77 -2.23 19.56
CA GLN A 48 5.90 -1.34 19.31
C GLN A 48 5.49 -0.01 18.68
N VAL A 49 4.27 0.08 18.16
CA VAL A 49 3.67 1.30 17.63
C VAL A 49 2.85 1.96 18.72
N SER A 50 3.18 3.21 19.04
CA SER A 50 2.51 4.03 20.04
C SER A 50 2.51 5.49 19.60
N GLU A 51 1.64 6.30 20.20
CA GLU A 51 1.57 7.74 19.90
C GLU A 51 2.89 8.46 20.20
N ASP A 52 3.59 8.07 21.28
CA ASP A 52 4.85 8.71 21.67
C ASP A 52 6.03 8.34 20.77
N ARG A 53 5.97 7.18 20.09
CA ARG A 53 7.11 6.63 19.35
C ARG A 53 6.95 6.71 17.83
N TYR A 54 5.74 6.47 17.34
CA TYR A 54 5.43 6.40 15.91
C TYR A 54 4.00 6.93 15.64
N PRO A 55 3.72 8.21 15.96
CA PRO A 55 2.38 8.78 15.81
C PRO A 55 1.86 8.71 14.37
N GLU A 56 2.75 8.79 13.38
CA GLU A 56 2.42 8.77 11.94
C GLU A 56 1.79 7.44 11.48
N ILE A 57 2.17 6.33 12.11
CA ILE A 57 1.67 4.98 11.79
C ILE A 57 0.83 4.37 12.91
N ASN A 58 0.62 5.09 14.02
CA ASN A 58 -0.27 4.67 15.12
C ASN A 58 -1.74 5.03 14.88
N ARG A 59 -2.16 5.04 13.61
CA ARG A 59 -3.54 5.28 13.21
C ARG A 59 -3.87 4.42 12.01
N GLY A 60 -5.15 4.14 11.77
CA GLY A 60 -5.55 3.55 10.51
C GLY A 60 -5.47 4.55 9.35
N ILE A 61 -5.57 4.04 8.13
CA ILE A 61 -5.81 4.87 6.95
C ILE A 61 -7.19 5.53 7.03
N GLN A 62 -7.28 6.77 6.60
CA GLN A 62 -8.52 7.53 6.48
C GLN A 62 -9.30 7.08 5.23
N SER A 63 -10.58 7.45 5.15
CA SER A 63 -11.44 7.09 4.02
C SER A 63 -10.88 7.60 2.70
N GLU A 64 -10.30 8.79 2.71
CA GLU A 64 -9.66 9.45 1.57
C GLU A 64 -8.42 8.69 1.08
N GLU A 65 -7.70 8.06 2.00
CA GLU A 65 -6.50 7.25 1.72
C GLU A 65 -6.87 5.85 1.20
N LYS A 66 -8.10 5.39 1.45
CA LYS A 66 -8.55 4.04 1.13
C LYS A 66 -9.01 3.85 -0.34
N TRP A 67 -9.46 4.92 -0.99
CA TRP A 67 -10.13 4.85 -2.30
C TRP A 67 -9.43 5.64 -3.41
N ALA A 68 -8.23 6.13 -3.14
CA ALA A 68 -7.43 6.91 -4.08
C ALA A 68 -6.44 6.05 -4.87
#